data_AF-A0A0F9DW08-F1
#
_entry.id   AF-A0A0F9DW08-F1
#
_cell.length_a   1.000
_cell.length_b   1.000
_cell.length_c   1.000
_cell.angle_alpha   90.00
_cell.angle_beta   90.00
_cell.angle_gamma   90.00
#
_symmetry.space_group_name_H-M   'P 1'
#
loop_
_entity.id
_entity.type
_entity.pdbx_description
1 polymer ?
#
loop_
_entity_poly.entity_id
_entity_poly.type
_entity_poly.pdbx_seq_one_letter_code
_entity_poly.pdbx_strand_id
1 'polypeptide(L)'
;MRTKPYTEKGIKRVPCVRCGSPSRQQWKVCALGRWDGLCVDCDIELNRLVLNFVGIPSKEVSCIMDEYEYVARGKVGCPSE
;
A
#
# COMPACT_ATOMS: atom_id res chain seq x y z
N MET A 1 15.23 2.87 14.83
CA MET A 1 14.28 3.25 13.76
C MET A 1 14.89 2.91 12.41
N ARG A 2 14.17 2.22 11.49
CA ARG A 2 14.76 1.76 10.21
C ARG A 2 14.66 2.83 9.13
N THR A 3 15.81 3.26 8.61
CA THR A 3 15.92 4.35 7.61
C THR A 3 16.06 3.85 6.16
N LYS A 4 16.34 2.56 5.98
CA LYS A 4 16.42 1.90 4.67
C LYS A 4 15.18 1.05 4.42
N PRO A 5 14.71 0.93 3.16
CA PRO A 5 13.60 0.03 2.86
C PRO A 5 13.94 -1.42 3.24
N TYR A 6 12.90 -2.20 3.56
CA TYR A 6 12.99 -3.65 3.67
C TYR A 6 13.20 -4.26 2.29
N THR A 7 13.88 -5.40 2.24
CA THR A 7 13.90 -6.23 1.04
C THR A 7 12.57 -6.97 0.89
N GLU A 8 12.27 -7.48 -0.30
CA GLU A 8 11.06 -8.27 -0.56
C GLU A 8 10.96 -9.51 0.35
N LYS A 9 12.08 -10.15 0.66
CA LYS A 9 12.13 -11.25 1.63
C LYS A 9 12.01 -10.76 3.07
N GLY A 10 12.62 -9.61 3.38
CA GLY A 10 12.66 -9.06 4.74
C GLY A 10 11.31 -8.56 5.22
N ILE A 11 10.52 -7.95 4.33
CA ILE A 11 9.25 -7.32 4.69
C ILE A 11 8.20 -8.33 5.15
N LYS A 12 8.25 -9.56 4.64
CA LYS A 12 7.32 -10.65 5.01
C LYS A 12 7.41 -11.04 6.50
N ARG A 13 8.48 -10.62 7.20
CA ARG A 13 8.69 -10.84 8.64
C ARG A 13 8.28 -9.65 9.51
N VAL A 14 7.88 -8.55 8.88
CA VAL A 14 7.51 -7.29 9.55
C VAL A 14 5.99 -7.27 9.73
N PRO A 15 5.46 -7.06 10.95
CA PRO A 15 4.03 -6.90 11.14
C PRO A 15 3.56 -5.57 10.55
N CYS A 16 2.34 -5.58 10.01
CA CYS A 16 1.67 -4.38 9.52
C CYS A 16 1.54 -3.37 10.66
N VAL A 17 1.99 -2.13 10.45
CA VAL A 17 1.96 -1.08 11.48
C VAL A 17 0.54 -0.75 11.96
N ARG A 18 -0.48 -1.02 11.13
CA ARG A 18 -1.88 -0.73 11.45
C ARG A 18 -2.60 -1.89 12.14
N CYS A 19 -2.46 -3.12 11.65
CA CYS A 19 -3.29 -4.26 12.09
C CYS A 19 -2.51 -5.49 12.56
N GLY A 20 -1.18 -5.50 12.48
CA GLY A 20 -0.35 -6.62 12.90
C GLY A 20 -0.22 -7.78 11.91
N SER A 21 -1.06 -7.86 10.87
CA SER A 21 -0.95 -8.88 9.81
C SER A 21 0.41 -8.83 9.09
N PRO A 22 0.88 -9.93 8.46
CA PRO A 22 2.14 -9.93 7.74
C PRO A 22 2.21 -8.86 6.64
N SER A 23 3.28 -8.06 6.63
CA SER A 23 3.44 -7.00 5.63
C SER A 23 3.81 -7.56 4.25
N ARG A 24 3.36 -6.86 3.21
CA ARG A 24 3.80 -7.06 1.82
C ARG A 24 4.34 -5.79 1.19
N GLN A 25 3.80 -4.65 1.61
CA GLN A 25 4.18 -3.32 1.12
C GLN A 25 4.84 -2.51 2.23
N GLN A 26 5.61 -1.50 1.86
CA GLN A 26 6.23 -0.56 2.80
C GLN A 26 6.00 0.87 2.35
N TRP A 27 5.80 1.73 3.33
CA TRP A 27 5.66 3.17 3.12
C TRP A 27 6.73 3.93 3.87
N LYS A 28 7.28 4.96 3.21
CA LYS A 28 8.17 5.91 3.87
C LYS A 28 7.34 6.99 4.53
N VAL A 29 7.29 6.98 5.86
CA VAL A 29 6.62 8.03 6.63
C VAL A 29 7.58 9.21 6.74
N CYS A 30 7.45 10.18 5.84
CA CYS A 30 8.40 11.29 5.71
C CYS A 30 8.60 12.08 7.01
N ALA A 31 7.51 12.39 7.73
CA ALA A 31 7.57 13.11 9.01
C ALA A 31 8.32 12.35 10.12
N LEU A 32 8.39 11.02 10.02
CA LEU A 32 9.09 10.16 10.97
C LEU A 32 10.46 9.70 10.46
N GLY A 33 10.82 9.97 9.20
CA GLY A 33 12.10 9.52 8.61
C GLY A 33 12.29 8.00 8.61
N ARG A 34 11.22 7.20 8.61
CA ARG A 34 11.27 5.73 8.73
C ARG A 34 10.41 5.00 7.72
N TRP A 35 10.72 3.71 7.52
CA TRP A 35 9.92 2.80 6.69
C TRP A 35 9.05 1.91 7.58
N ASP A 36 7.73 1.96 7.35
CA ASP A 36 6.74 1.14 8.05
C ASP A 36 6.15 0.11 7.08
N GLY A 37 5.94 -1.11 7.56
CA GLY A 37 5.34 -2.21 6.80
C GLY A 37 3.81 -2.15 6.85
N LEU A 38 3.16 -2.51 5.75
CA LEU A 38 1.72 -2.63 5.61
C LEU A 38 1.35 -3.97 4.96
N CYS A 39 0.27 -4.57 5.44
CA CYS A 39 -0.40 -5.65 4.72
C CYS A 39 -1.14 -5.08 3.49
N VAL A 40 -1.51 -5.95 2.55
CA VAL A 40 -2.17 -5.55 1.29
C VAL A 40 -3.44 -4.75 1.55
N ASP A 41 -4.32 -5.21 2.44
CA ASP A 41 -5.61 -4.53 2.66
C ASP A 41 -5.43 -3.14 3.29
N CYS A 42 -4.53 -3.01 4.27
CA CYS A 42 -4.23 -1.70 4.87
C CYS A 42 -3.56 -0.73 3.89
N ASP A 43 -2.76 -1.25 2.97
CA ASP A 43 -2.12 -0.47 1.91
C ASP A 43 -3.12 -0.01 0.84
N ILE A 44 -4.08 -0.85 0.44
CA ILE A 44 -5.20 -0.45 -0.43
C ILE A 44 -6.03 0.66 0.23
N GLU A 45 -6.38 0.51 1.50
CA GLU A 45 -7.14 1.52 2.24
C GLU A 45 -6.37 2.84 2.36
N LEU A 46 -5.05 2.77 2.62
CA LEU A 46 -4.20 3.95 2.69
C LEU A 46 -4.13 4.70 1.36
N ASN A 47 -3.89 3.99 0.25
CA ASN A 47 -3.87 4.61 -1.08
C ASN A 47 -5.21 5.28 -1.40
N ARG A 48 -6.34 4.60 -1.14
CA ARG A 48 -7.67 5.19 -1.33
C ARG A 48 -7.85 6.45 -0.48
N LEU A 49 -7.44 6.43 0.79
CA LEU A 49 -7.52 7.59 1.68
C LEU A 49 -6.68 8.76 1.16
N VAL A 50 -5.45 8.51 0.72
CA VAL A 50 -4.55 9.56 0.22
C VAL A 50 -5.06 10.19 -1.07
N LEU A 51 -5.58 9.39 -2.02
CA LEU A 51 -6.16 9.93 -3.25
C LEU A 51 -7.36 10.86 -2.98
N ASN A 52 -8.22 10.50 -2.03
CA ASN A 52 -9.30 11.37 -1.60
C ASN A 52 -8.77 12.63 -0.89
N PHE A 53 -7.75 12.49 -0.04
CA PHE A 53 -7.14 13.61 0.68
C PHE A 53 -6.51 14.65 -0.25
N VAL A 54 -5.85 14.23 -1.33
CA VAL A 54 -5.23 15.15 -2.31
C VAL A 54 -6.25 15.73 -3.31
N GLY A 55 -7.53 15.40 -3.18
CA GLY A 55 -8.62 16.00 -3.97
C GLY A 55 -8.84 15.39 -5.35
N ILE A 56 -8.41 14.15 -5.59
CA ILE A 56 -8.71 13.46 -6.86
C ILE A 56 -10.22 13.21 -6.97
N PRO A 57 -10.87 13.49 -8.11
CA PRO A 57 -12.29 13.23 -8.31
C PRO A 57 -12.66 11.77 -8.02
N SER A 58 -13.75 11.53 -7.29
CA SER A 58 -14.11 10.18 -6.82
C SER A 58 -14.25 9.13 -7.93
N LYS A 59 -14.69 9.56 -9.13
CA LYS A 59 -14.77 8.67 -10.30
C LYS A 59 -13.38 8.19 -10.74
N GLU A 60 -12.40 9.08 -10.75
CA GLU A 60 -11.01 8.77 -11.08
C GLU A 60 -10.35 7.93 -9.98
N VAL A 61 -10.64 8.23 -8.70
CA VAL A 61 -10.22 7.37 -7.57
C VAL A 61 -10.69 5.93 -7.75
N SER A 62 -11.94 5.71 -8.17
CA SER A 62 -12.44 4.35 -8.41
C SER A 62 -11.61 3.64 -9.46
N CYS A 63 -11.42 4.24 -10.64
CA CYS A 63 -10.67 3.64 -11.73
C CYS A 63 -9.21 3.31 -11.33
N ILE A 64 -8.52 4.25 -10.68
CA ILE A 64 -7.13 4.05 -10.22
C ILE A 64 -7.07 2.92 -9.18
N MET A 65 -8.00 2.90 -8.22
CA MET A 65 -7.99 1.91 -7.15
C MET A 65 -8.36 0.51 -7.63
N ASP A 66 -9.22 0.37 -8.65
CA ASP A 66 -9.58 -0.93 -9.22
C ASP A 66 -8.36 -1.62 -9.86
N GLU A 67 -7.56 -0.86 -10.63
CA GLU A 67 -6.29 -1.34 -11.19
C GLU A 67 -5.28 -1.66 -10.08
N TYR A 68 -5.13 -0.75 -9.12
CA TYR A 68 -4.20 -0.92 -8.01
C TYR A 68 -4.51 -2.17 -7.18
N GLU A 69 -5.77 -2.38 -6.80
CA GLU A 69 -6.19 -3.54 -6.00
C GLU A 69 -5.92 -4.86 -6.73
N TYR A 70 -6.17 -4.90 -8.04
CA TYR A 70 -5.88 -6.07 -8.86
C TYR A 70 -4.39 -6.45 -8.78
N VAL A 71 -3.50 -5.48 -9.00
CA VAL A 71 -2.04 -5.68 -8.95
C VAL A 71 -1.55 -5.97 -7.53
N ALA A 72 -2.04 -5.25 -6.53
CA ALA A 72 -1.64 -5.40 -5.13
C ALA A 72 -1.97 -6.80 -4.57
N ARG A 73 -3.03 -7.43 -5.07
CA ARG A 73 -3.39 -8.82 -4.73
C ARG A 73 -2.60 -9.87 -5.51
N GLY A 74 -1.69 -9.46 -6.40
CA GLY A 74 -0.80 -10.35 -7.15
C GLY A 74 -1.46 -11.03 -8.35
N LYS A 75 -2.54 -10.45 -8.89
CA LYS A 75 -3.12 -10.91 -10.15
C LYS A 75 -2.33 -10.33 -11.33
N VAL A 76 -2.18 -11.11 -12.41
CA VAL A 76 -1.42 -10.74 -13.62
C VAL A 76 -2.42 -10.56 -14.78
N GLY A 77 -2.48 -9.37 -15.37
CA GLY A 77 -3.45 -9.00 -16.43
C GLY A 77 -4.14 -7.65 -16.19
N CYS A 78 -4.92 -7.15 -17.14
CA CYS A 78 -5.74 -5.95 -16.94
C CYS A 78 -7.11 -6.37 -16.37
N PRO A 79 -7.65 -5.77 -15.29
CA PRO A 79 -8.97 -6.12 -14.77
C PRO A 79 -10.14 -5.82 -15.72
N SER A 80 -9.89 -5.08 -16.81
CA SER A 80 -10.89 -4.65 -17.79
C SER A 80 -10.81 -5.37 -19.15
N GLU A 81 -10.06 -6.47 -19.26
CA GLU A 81 -10.03 -7.34 -20.45
C GLU A 81 -10.95 -8.56 -20.31
#